data_AF-A0A9P6DSK1-F1
#
_entry.id   AF-A0A9P6DSK1-F1
#
_cell.length_a   1.000
_cell.length_b   1.000
_cell.length_c   1.000
_cell.angle_alpha   90.00
_cell.angle_beta   90.00
_cell.angle_gamma   90.00
#
_symmetry.space_group_name_H-M   'P 1'
#
loop_
_entity.id
_entity.type
_entity.pdbx_description
1 polymer ?
#
loop_
_entity_poly.entity_id
_entity_poly.type
_entity_poly.pdbx_seq_one_letter_code
_entity_poly.pdbx_strand_id
1 'polypeptide(L)'
;MWKSIGKHFKLPNKLTKKEVTKRFRVLILGPANAGKTTLLERLTDSPAGASIVTRNGKRIEEVPRGYDQRGIHTIDDEITYTSNPDLVFHDSGGFEAGGVEEVEAVWQFIRKRSLASPLQQLHAIWLCIPTDNDRPFGFLHSGFFSKPTASVPVIGIFTKLDGRKTKIMTEVLGPASEPSDFLARAPEVEQKVAEFVNRLETQFRNERYPPAGFLRVGNMHEVTEQSIALCNQLLGATMDALPNETQRSLLHLTVWKRNRRIHTIYVLQR
;
A
#
# COMPACT_ATOMS: atom_id res chain seq x y z
N MET A 1 31.53 23.45 3.13
CA MET A 1 30.88 23.90 4.40
C MET A 1 29.72 22.96 4.80
N TRP A 2 29.88 21.63 4.73
CA TRP A 2 28.79 20.66 5.07
C TRP A 2 29.17 19.59 6.10
N LYS A 3 30.28 19.78 6.85
CA LYS A 3 30.61 18.96 8.03
C LYS A 3 29.73 19.26 9.27
N SER A 4 28.68 20.08 9.16
CA SER A 4 27.95 20.62 10.32
C SER A 4 26.47 20.24 10.42
N ILE A 5 25.84 19.65 9.40
CA ILE A 5 24.39 19.35 9.47
C ILE A 5 24.10 17.98 10.12
N GLY A 6 25.11 17.09 10.19
CA GLY A 6 25.07 15.89 11.03
C GLY A 6 25.12 16.17 12.56
N LYS A 7 25.19 17.44 12.99
CA LYS A 7 25.28 17.82 14.41
C LYS A 7 24.00 18.41 15.00
N HIS A 8 22.91 18.55 14.24
CA HIS A 8 21.68 19.18 14.74
C HIS A 8 20.38 18.39 14.61
N PHE A 9 20.40 17.11 14.22
CA PHE A 9 19.29 16.23 14.56
C PHE A 9 19.44 15.77 16.02
N LYS A 10 19.12 16.67 16.95
CA LYS A 10 18.89 16.26 18.34
C LYS A 10 17.56 15.52 18.37
N LEU A 11 17.62 14.19 18.48
CA LEU A 11 16.51 13.40 19.02
C LEU A 11 16.00 14.15 20.26
N PRO A 12 14.68 14.39 20.40
CA PRO A 12 14.16 15.00 21.62
C PRO A 12 14.64 14.18 22.82
N ASN A 13 15.48 14.83 23.63
CA ASN A 13 16.03 14.24 24.84
C ASN A 13 14.88 14.02 25.82
N LYS A 14 14.74 12.75 26.24
CA LYS A 14 13.70 12.15 27.10
C LYS A 14 12.45 11.65 26.38
N LEU A 15 12.60 10.60 25.58
CA LEU A 15 11.64 9.50 25.63
C LEU A 15 12.27 8.41 26.49
N THR A 16 11.83 8.35 27.76
CA THR A 16 12.29 7.34 28.71
C THR A 16 11.95 5.94 28.21
N LYS A 17 12.80 4.99 28.56
CA LYS A 17 12.87 3.57 28.17
C LYS A 17 11.66 2.71 28.60
N LYS A 18 10.45 3.28 28.73
CA LYS A 18 9.20 2.59 29.07
C LYS A 18 8.39 2.34 27.81
N GLU A 19 8.54 1.16 27.22
CA GLU A 19 7.53 0.38 26.46
C GLU A 19 6.44 1.13 25.65
N VAL A 20 6.77 2.21 24.95
CA VAL A 20 5.94 2.68 23.84
C VAL A 20 6.32 1.84 22.62
N THR A 21 5.52 0.82 22.29
CA THR A 21 5.69 0.07 21.04
C THR A 21 5.52 1.04 19.87
N LYS A 22 6.64 1.44 19.26
CA LYS A 22 6.71 2.37 18.12
C LYS A 22 6.35 1.65 16.82
N ARG A 23 5.16 1.08 16.75
CA ARG A 23 4.68 0.37 15.55
C ARG A 23 4.00 1.35 14.59
N PHE A 24 4.35 1.27 13.32
CA PHE A 24 3.63 1.98 12.26
C PHE A 24 2.54 1.06 11.71
N ARG A 25 1.32 1.57 11.55
CA ARG A 25 0.14 0.76 11.25
C ARG A 25 -0.53 1.22 9.96
N VAL A 26 -0.68 0.31 9.02
CA VAL A 26 -1.26 0.57 7.70
C VAL A 26 -2.49 -0.31 7.50
N LEU A 27 -3.57 0.28 7.02
CA LEU A 27 -4.74 -0.46 6.56
C LEU A 27 -4.62 -0.65 5.05
N ILE A 28 -4.59 -1.89 4.58
CA ILE A 28 -4.59 -2.19 3.15
C ILE A 28 -6.01 -2.53 2.68
N LEU A 29 -6.55 -1.65 1.84
CA LEU A 29 -7.89 -1.72 1.30
C LEU A 29 -7.84 -2.15 -0.16
N GLY A 30 -8.80 -2.96 -0.56
CA GLY A 30 -8.98 -3.32 -1.96
C GLY A 30 -9.70 -4.65 -2.10
N PRO A 31 -10.27 -4.92 -3.27
CA PRO A 31 -11.06 -6.10 -3.51
C PRO A 31 -10.22 -7.37 -3.39
N ALA A 32 -10.91 -8.50 -3.37
CA ALA A 32 -10.25 -9.79 -3.52
C ALA A 32 -9.35 -9.78 -4.76
N ASN A 33 -8.18 -10.40 -4.68
CA ASN A 33 -7.20 -10.41 -5.77
C ASN A 33 -6.74 -9.01 -6.24
N ALA A 34 -6.78 -7.97 -5.40
CA ALA A 34 -6.23 -6.64 -5.76
C ALA A 34 -4.69 -6.56 -5.74
N GLY A 35 -3.99 -7.65 -5.41
CA GLY A 35 -2.52 -7.66 -5.25
C GLY A 35 -2.03 -7.16 -3.89
N LYS A 36 -2.89 -7.11 -2.87
CA LYS A 36 -2.57 -6.67 -1.50
C LYS A 36 -1.41 -7.46 -0.90
N THR A 37 -1.55 -8.79 -0.82
CA THR A 37 -0.53 -9.68 -0.24
C THR A 37 0.80 -9.59 -0.98
N THR A 38 0.78 -9.62 -2.32
CA THR A 38 1.98 -9.49 -3.15
C THR A 38 2.71 -8.17 -2.91
N LEU A 39 1.98 -7.07 -2.74
CA LEU A 39 2.55 -5.76 -2.40
C LEU A 39 3.25 -5.78 -1.04
N LEU A 40 2.61 -6.40 -0.03
CA LEU A 40 3.17 -6.49 1.32
C LEU A 40 4.42 -7.39 1.37
N GLU A 41 4.37 -8.56 0.74
CA GLU A 41 5.50 -9.48 0.63
C GLU A 41 6.70 -8.80 -0.06
N ARG A 42 6.44 -8.12 -1.19
CA ARG A 42 7.43 -7.33 -1.92
C ARG A 42 8.06 -6.23 -1.07
N LEU A 43 7.24 -5.43 -0.38
CA LEU A 43 7.70 -4.32 0.45
C LEU A 43 8.57 -4.80 1.63
N THR A 44 8.21 -5.94 2.20
CA THR A 44 8.88 -6.49 3.38
C THR A 44 10.02 -7.44 3.04
N ASP A 45 10.33 -7.65 1.75
CA ASP A 45 11.30 -8.64 1.28
C ASP A 45 11.06 -10.03 1.91
N SER A 46 9.79 -10.38 2.10
CA SER A 46 9.38 -11.61 2.75
C SER A 46 8.99 -12.67 1.72
N PRO A 47 9.35 -13.95 1.93
CA PRO A 47 8.87 -15.02 1.07
C PRO A 47 7.36 -15.18 1.20
N ALA A 48 6.75 -15.74 0.16
CA ALA A 48 5.31 -15.97 0.12
C ALA A 48 4.82 -16.74 1.35
N GLY A 49 3.79 -16.22 2.01
CA GLY A 49 3.20 -16.85 3.20
C GLY A 49 4.02 -16.73 4.50
N ALA A 50 5.03 -15.86 4.56
CA ALA A 50 5.79 -15.57 5.79
C ALA A 50 5.08 -14.58 6.74
N SER A 51 3.85 -14.18 6.42
CA SER A 51 3.04 -13.29 7.25
C SER A 51 2.66 -13.98 8.56
N ILE A 52 2.80 -13.25 9.67
CA ILE A 52 2.34 -13.64 10.99
C ILE A 52 1.08 -12.84 11.30
N VAL A 53 -0.04 -13.56 11.49
CA VAL A 53 -1.32 -12.98 11.88
C VAL A 53 -1.47 -13.08 13.40
N THR A 54 -1.83 -11.96 14.03
CA THR A 54 -2.02 -11.86 15.47
C THR A 54 -3.40 -11.29 15.78
N ARG A 55 -4.20 -12.03 16.53
CA ARG A 55 -5.52 -11.61 17.04
C ARG A 55 -5.44 -11.36 18.54
N ASN A 56 -5.78 -10.14 18.97
CA ASN A 56 -5.75 -9.77 20.39
C ASN A 56 -4.40 -10.11 21.08
N GLY A 57 -3.28 -9.88 20.37
CA GLY A 57 -1.93 -10.16 20.87
C GLY A 57 -1.50 -11.63 20.84
N LYS A 58 -2.36 -12.56 20.41
CA LYS A 58 -2.03 -13.98 20.25
C LYS A 58 -1.83 -14.32 18.78
N ARG A 59 -0.76 -15.04 18.45
CA ARG A 59 -0.54 -15.57 17.11
C ARG A 59 -1.63 -16.57 16.78
N ILE A 60 -2.19 -16.44 15.57
CA ILE A 60 -3.05 -17.48 14.99
C ILE A 60 -2.10 -18.44 14.26
N GLU A 61 -2.06 -19.70 14.66
CA GLU A 61 -1.18 -20.69 14.01
C GLU A 61 -1.67 -21.01 12.59
N GLU A 62 -0.69 -21.08 11.67
CA GLU A 62 -0.74 -21.53 10.28
C GLU A 62 -1.99 -21.16 9.47
N VAL A 63 -1.92 -20.04 8.75
CA VAL A 63 -2.71 -19.89 7.53
C VAL A 63 -2.02 -20.74 6.45
N PRO A 64 -2.62 -21.84 5.96
CA PRO A 64 -1.93 -22.77 5.06
C PRO A 64 -1.47 -22.08 3.77
N ARG A 65 -0.26 -22.43 3.30
CA ARG A 65 0.33 -21.88 2.08
C ARG A 65 -0.63 -22.01 0.90
N GLY A 66 -0.83 -20.92 0.15
CA GLY A 66 -1.59 -20.93 -1.10
C GLY A 66 -3.12 -20.93 -0.93
N TYR A 67 -3.65 -20.89 0.30
CA TYR A 67 -5.06 -20.64 0.50
C TYR A 67 -5.33 -19.14 0.41
N ASP A 68 -6.37 -18.80 -0.36
CA ASP A 68 -7.05 -17.53 -0.22
C ASP A 68 -7.33 -17.35 1.28
N GLN A 69 -6.63 -16.41 1.93
CA GLN A 69 -6.82 -16.10 3.35
C GLN A 69 -8.22 -15.51 3.63
N ARG A 70 -9.11 -15.53 2.63
CA ARG A 70 -10.48 -15.07 2.66
C ARG A 70 -11.23 -15.79 3.79
N GLY A 71 -11.70 -15.01 4.76
CA GLY A 71 -12.55 -15.48 5.86
C GLY A 71 -11.81 -15.97 7.12
N ILE A 72 -10.47 -16.03 7.14
CA ILE A 72 -9.71 -16.49 8.31
C ILE A 72 -9.31 -15.31 9.22
N HIS A 73 -8.87 -14.20 8.62
CA HIS A 73 -8.54 -12.97 9.34
C HIS A 73 -9.62 -11.88 9.17
N THR A 74 -9.75 -11.07 10.20
CA THR A 74 -10.62 -9.89 10.26
C THR A 74 -9.78 -8.62 10.13
N ILE A 75 -10.42 -7.50 9.80
CA ILE A 75 -9.74 -6.19 9.72
C ILE A 75 -9.05 -5.77 11.02
N ASP A 76 -9.48 -6.31 12.16
CA ASP A 76 -8.87 -6.04 13.47
C ASP A 76 -7.57 -6.81 13.71
N ASP A 77 -7.31 -7.89 12.96
CA ASP A 77 -6.11 -8.70 13.12
C ASP A 77 -4.86 -7.93 12.64
N GLU A 78 -3.76 -8.10 13.38
CA GLU A 78 -2.47 -7.53 13.03
C GLU A 78 -1.69 -8.51 12.16
N ILE A 79 -1.38 -8.12 10.93
CA ILE A 79 -0.48 -8.84 10.03
C ILE A 79 0.90 -8.20 10.14
N THR A 80 1.91 -9.01 10.41
CA THR A 80 3.31 -8.60 10.51
C THR A 80 4.20 -9.55 9.74
N TYR A 81 5.40 -9.11 9.39
CA TYR A 81 6.39 -9.97 8.75
C TYR A 81 7.63 -10.05 9.64
N THR A 82 8.29 -11.20 9.64
CA THR A 82 9.50 -11.42 10.46
C THR A 82 10.62 -10.45 10.11
N SER A 83 10.70 -10.04 8.84
CA SER A 83 11.65 -9.06 8.34
C SER A 83 11.42 -7.65 8.92
N ASN A 84 10.16 -7.29 9.20
CA ASN A 84 9.80 -6.01 9.80
C ASN A 84 8.57 -6.11 10.73
N PRO A 85 8.77 -6.52 12.00
CA PRO A 85 7.66 -6.66 12.97
C PRO A 85 7.15 -5.32 13.52
N ASP A 86 7.87 -4.22 13.28
CA ASP A 86 7.48 -2.87 13.69
C ASP A 86 6.49 -2.23 12.68
N LEU A 87 6.38 -2.79 11.47
CA LEU A 87 5.41 -2.39 10.46
C LEU A 87 4.23 -3.37 10.47
N VAL A 88 3.06 -2.88 10.87
CA VAL A 88 1.85 -3.68 11.04
C VAL A 88 0.84 -3.33 9.97
N PHE A 89 0.27 -4.36 9.38
CA PHE A 89 -0.78 -4.26 8.38
C PHE A 89 -2.10 -4.77 8.96
N HIS A 90 -3.17 -4.09 8.59
CA HIS A 90 -4.53 -4.57 8.73
C HIS A 90 -5.06 -4.79 7.33
N ASP A 91 -5.53 -6.00 7.04
CA ASP A 91 -6.09 -6.32 5.73
C ASP A 91 -7.61 -6.28 5.78
N SER A 92 -8.20 -5.73 4.72
CA SER A 92 -9.64 -5.70 4.50
C SER A 92 -10.26 -7.07 4.24
N GLY A 93 -9.45 -8.09 3.91
CA GLY A 93 -9.94 -9.45 3.61
C GLY A 93 -10.43 -9.66 2.18
N GLY A 94 -10.36 -8.62 1.33
CA GLY A 94 -10.79 -8.70 -0.07
C GLY A 94 -12.29 -8.57 -0.24
N PHE A 95 -12.75 -7.33 -0.41
CA PHE A 95 -14.15 -6.99 -0.70
C PHE A 95 -14.53 -7.47 -2.11
N GLU A 96 -15.63 -8.20 -2.27
CA GLU A 96 -16.03 -8.67 -3.61
C GLU A 96 -16.96 -7.72 -4.36
N ALA A 97 -17.50 -6.67 -3.72
CA ALA A 97 -18.41 -5.76 -4.43
C ALA A 97 -18.53 -4.33 -3.88
N GLY A 98 -17.76 -3.92 -2.86
CA GLY A 98 -18.00 -2.62 -2.23
C GLY A 98 -19.39 -2.56 -1.59
N GLY A 99 -19.82 -3.69 -1.01
CA GLY A 99 -21.10 -3.80 -0.33
C GLY A 99 -21.17 -2.79 0.82
N VAL A 100 -22.37 -2.28 1.08
CA VAL A 100 -22.59 -1.25 2.12
C VAL A 100 -22.05 -1.70 3.47
N GLU A 101 -22.24 -2.98 3.82
CA GLU A 101 -21.75 -3.58 5.07
C GLU A 101 -20.21 -3.61 5.16
N GLU A 102 -19.54 -3.90 4.05
CA GLU A 102 -18.08 -3.96 3.96
C GLU A 102 -17.46 -2.57 4.18
N VAL A 103 -18.04 -1.56 3.53
CA VAL A 103 -17.61 -0.16 3.62
C VAL A 103 -17.85 0.37 5.03
N GLU A 104 -18.97 -0.01 5.65
CA GLU A 104 -19.29 0.33 7.03
C GLU A 104 -18.29 -0.32 8.01
N ALA A 105 -17.93 -1.59 7.82
CA ALA A 105 -16.91 -2.26 8.65
C ALA A 105 -15.55 -1.56 8.58
N VAL A 106 -15.14 -1.11 7.39
CA VAL A 106 -13.93 -0.28 7.22
C VAL A 106 -14.04 1.03 7.99
N TRP A 107 -15.18 1.72 7.88
CA TRP A 107 -15.40 2.96 8.60
C TRP A 107 -15.37 2.80 10.11
N GLN A 108 -16.00 1.75 10.63
CA GLN A 108 -15.96 1.41 12.04
C GLN A 108 -14.53 1.15 12.50
N PHE A 109 -13.74 0.41 11.72
CA PHE A 109 -12.33 0.19 12.01
C PHE A 109 -11.52 1.50 12.03
N ILE A 110 -11.62 2.33 10.98
CA ILE A 110 -10.91 3.62 10.91
C ILE A 110 -11.29 4.49 12.11
N ARG A 111 -12.58 4.58 12.43
CA ARG A 111 -13.08 5.39 13.54
C ARG A 111 -12.58 4.87 14.89
N LYS A 112 -12.68 3.56 15.13
CA LYS A 112 -12.14 2.88 16.32
C LYS A 112 -10.65 3.18 16.50
N ARG A 113 -9.86 3.10 15.43
CA ARG A 113 -8.41 3.37 15.44
C ARG A 113 -8.08 4.85 15.59
N SER A 114 -8.93 5.76 15.11
CA SER A 114 -8.77 7.21 15.30
C SER A 114 -8.98 7.66 16.76
N LEU A 115 -9.78 6.92 17.52
CA LEU A 115 -10.07 7.17 18.94
C LEU A 115 -9.16 6.35 19.88
N ALA A 116 -8.32 5.47 19.33
CA ALA A 116 -7.45 4.61 20.10
C ALA A 116 -6.23 5.36 20.66
N SER A 117 -5.55 4.76 21.63
CA SER A 117 -4.28 5.29 22.12
C SER A 117 -3.23 5.32 20.99
N PRO A 118 -2.17 6.16 21.11
CA PRO A 118 -1.11 6.23 20.10
C PRO A 118 -0.46 4.88 19.73
N LEU A 119 -0.54 3.88 20.61
CA LEU A 119 0.00 2.52 20.38
C LEU A 119 -0.86 1.68 19.41
N GLN A 120 -2.13 2.03 19.27
CA GLN A 120 -3.14 1.31 18.51
C GLN A 120 -3.68 2.14 17.34
N GLN A 121 -3.21 3.37 17.18
CA GLN A 121 -3.64 4.30 16.14
C GLN A 121 -3.27 3.79 14.74
N LEU A 122 -4.17 3.99 13.79
CA LEU A 122 -3.92 3.78 12.36
C LEU A 122 -3.17 4.99 11.79
N HIS A 123 -2.12 4.74 11.00
CA HIS A 123 -1.23 5.81 10.52
C HIS A 123 -1.39 6.12 9.03
N ALA A 124 -1.72 5.12 8.22
CA ALA A 124 -1.97 5.32 6.79
C ALA A 124 -2.98 4.28 6.27
N ILE A 125 -3.61 4.61 5.16
CA ILE A 125 -4.48 3.71 4.39
C ILE A 125 -3.87 3.56 2.99
N TRP A 126 -3.67 2.34 2.54
CA TRP A 126 -3.25 2.00 1.18
C TRP A 126 -4.40 1.37 0.43
N LEU A 127 -4.91 2.06 -0.58
CA LEU A 127 -6.04 1.61 -1.39
C LEU A 127 -5.54 0.99 -2.71
N CYS A 128 -5.52 -0.33 -2.77
CA CYS A 128 -5.21 -1.11 -3.96
C CYS A 128 -6.38 -1.13 -4.94
N ILE A 129 -6.14 -0.57 -6.13
CA ILE A 129 -7.07 -0.43 -7.24
C ILE A 129 -6.55 -1.31 -8.38
N PRO A 130 -7.02 -2.56 -8.53
CA PRO A 130 -6.56 -3.43 -9.59
C PRO A 130 -6.97 -2.87 -10.95
N THR A 131 -6.00 -2.73 -11.83
CA THR A 131 -6.21 -2.22 -13.18
C THR A 131 -6.44 -3.32 -14.20
N ASP A 132 -6.20 -4.59 -13.86
CA ASP A 132 -6.35 -5.74 -14.74
C ASP A 132 -7.81 -6.12 -15.04
N ASN A 133 -8.79 -5.41 -14.48
CA ASN A 133 -10.22 -5.63 -14.71
C ASN A 133 -10.91 -4.35 -15.20
N ASP A 134 -11.89 -4.52 -16.09
CA ASP A 134 -12.66 -3.41 -16.69
C ASP A 134 -13.89 -3.01 -15.87
N ARG A 135 -14.24 -3.83 -14.87
CA ARG A 135 -15.37 -3.52 -13.99
C ARG A 135 -15.03 -2.27 -13.16
N PRO A 136 -15.98 -1.34 -13.01
CA PRO A 136 -15.81 -0.18 -12.14
C PRO A 136 -15.38 -0.65 -10.75
N PHE A 137 -14.33 -0.03 -10.23
CA PHE A 137 -13.90 -0.29 -8.87
C PHE A 137 -15.02 0.15 -7.93
N GLY A 138 -15.75 -0.80 -7.34
CA GLY A 138 -16.95 -0.52 -6.53
C GLY A 138 -16.73 0.51 -5.42
N PHE A 139 -15.49 0.67 -4.96
CA PHE A 139 -15.11 1.67 -3.96
C PHE A 139 -15.24 3.13 -4.41
N LEU A 140 -15.12 3.42 -5.72
CA LEU A 140 -15.44 4.77 -6.24
C LEU A 140 -16.92 5.09 -6.03
N HIS A 141 -17.78 4.08 -6.13
CA HIS A 141 -19.23 4.25 -6.00
C HIS A 141 -19.77 3.89 -4.62
N SER A 142 -18.90 3.51 -3.67
CA SER A 142 -19.31 3.03 -2.35
C SER A 142 -19.60 4.15 -1.35
N GLY A 143 -19.36 5.40 -1.72
CA GLY A 143 -19.45 6.54 -0.82
C GLY A 143 -18.30 6.61 0.20
N PHE A 144 -17.25 5.78 0.08
CA PHE A 144 -16.09 5.87 0.95
C PHE A 144 -15.47 7.27 0.95
N PHE A 145 -15.37 7.94 -0.20
CA PHE A 145 -14.78 9.28 -0.25
C PHE A 145 -15.77 10.41 0.05
N SER A 146 -16.99 10.09 0.52
CA SER A 146 -17.99 11.08 0.94
C SER A 146 -17.74 11.65 2.35
N LYS A 147 -16.89 10.99 3.14
CA LYS A 147 -16.56 11.35 4.53
C LYS A 147 -15.03 11.34 4.73
N PRO A 148 -14.49 12.14 5.67
CA PRO A 148 -13.06 12.16 5.95
C PRO A 148 -12.61 10.93 6.77
N THR A 149 -11.44 10.38 6.46
CA THR A 149 -10.78 9.29 7.21
C THR A 149 -10.07 9.80 8.47
N ALA A 150 -10.74 10.71 9.21
CA ALA A 150 -10.14 11.51 10.28
C ALA A 150 -8.85 12.21 9.79
N SER A 151 -7.69 11.96 10.42
CA SER A 151 -6.39 12.49 10.02
C SER A 151 -5.51 11.44 9.31
N VAL A 152 -6.08 10.28 8.94
CA VAL A 152 -5.33 9.16 8.35
C VAL A 152 -5.29 9.34 6.84
N PRO A 153 -4.12 9.57 6.22
CA PRO A 153 -4.02 9.77 4.77
C PRO A 153 -4.32 8.47 4.01
N VAL A 154 -5.00 8.62 2.87
CA VAL A 154 -5.25 7.54 1.91
C VAL A 154 -4.29 7.70 0.73
N ILE A 155 -3.54 6.64 0.40
CA ILE A 155 -2.70 6.55 -0.80
C ILE A 155 -3.36 5.59 -1.78
N GLY A 156 -3.71 6.07 -2.98
CA GLY A 156 -4.23 5.23 -4.06
C GLY A 156 -3.10 4.46 -4.74
N ILE A 157 -3.28 3.17 -4.98
CA ILE A 157 -2.27 2.31 -5.60
C ILE A 157 -2.92 1.56 -6.75
N PHE A 158 -2.64 1.98 -7.98
CA PHE A 158 -3.04 1.26 -9.17
C PHE A 158 -2.18 0.01 -9.31
N THR A 159 -2.75 -1.15 -8.98
CA THR A 159 -2.05 -2.44 -9.00
C THR A 159 -2.27 -3.16 -10.32
N LYS A 160 -1.42 -4.16 -10.60
CA LYS A 160 -1.53 -5.08 -11.73
C LYS A 160 -1.52 -4.40 -13.10
N LEU A 161 -0.70 -3.35 -13.24
CA LEU A 161 -0.52 -2.67 -14.52
C LEU A 161 0.04 -3.58 -15.61
N ASP A 162 0.81 -4.59 -15.22
CA ASP A 162 1.25 -5.68 -16.10
C ASP A 162 0.06 -6.45 -16.71
N GLY A 163 -0.94 -6.80 -15.90
CA GLY A 163 -2.17 -7.42 -16.39
C GLY A 163 -2.96 -6.52 -17.34
N ARG A 164 -3.08 -5.21 -17.03
CA ARG A 164 -3.70 -4.22 -17.93
C ARG A 164 -2.95 -4.08 -19.24
N LYS A 165 -1.61 -4.02 -19.19
CA LYS A 165 -0.74 -3.94 -20.36
C LYS A 165 -0.92 -5.17 -21.25
N THR A 166 -0.96 -6.37 -20.67
CA THR A 166 -1.21 -7.62 -21.41
C THR A 166 -2.56 -7.59 -22.11
N LYS A 167 -3.64 -7.15 -21.44
CA LYS A 167 -4.98 -7.03 -22.05
C LYS A 167 -4.99 -6.07 -23.25
N ILE A 168 -4.49 -4.85 -23.06
CA ILE A 168 -4.43 -3.85 -24.13
C ILE A 168 -3.55 -4.35 -25.29
N MET A 169 -2.44 -5.02 -24.98
CA MET A 169 -1.58 -5.60 -26.01
C MET A 169 -2.33 -6.63 -26.84
N THR A 170 -3.07 -7.55 -26.22
CA THR A 170 -3.91 -8.53 -26.92
C THR A 170 -4.98 -7.87 -27.79
N GLU A 171 -5.62 -6.80 -27.29
CA GLU A 171 -6.63 -6.03 -28.03
C GLU A 171 -6.05 -5.30 -29.25
N VAL A 172 -4.84 -4.76 -29.14
CA VAL A 172 -4.16 -4.01 -30.21
C VAL A 172 -3.62 -4.93 -31.30
N LEU A 173 -3.06 -6.07 -30.92
CA LEU A 173 -2.39 -6.99 -31.82
C LEU A 173 -3.36 -7.93 -32.56
N GLY A 174 -4.39 -8.43 -31.87
CA GLY A 174 -5.26 -9.49 -32.39
C GLY A 174 -4.60 -10.88 -32.33
N PRO A 175 -5.30 -11.94 -32.79
CA PRO A 175 -4.89 -13.33 -32.56
C PRO A 175 -3.77 -13.86 -33.48
N ALA A 176 -3.37 -13.12 -34.53
CA ALA A 176 -2.47 -13.59 -35.59
C ALA A 176 -1.15 -12.79 -35.67
N SER A 177 -0.73 -12.18 -34.58
CA SER A 177 0.41 -11.25 -34.57
C SER A 177 1.75 -11.95 -34.36
N GLU A 178 2.78 -11.47 -35.05
CA GLU A 178 4.15 -11.96 -34.94
C GLU A 178 4.90 -11.24 -33.79
N PRO A 179 5.95 -11.84 -33.21
CA PRO A 179 6.74 -11.23 -32.13
C PRO A 179 7.26 -9.81 -32.43
N SER A 180 7.54 -9.48 -33.70
CA SER A 180 7.96 -8.13 -34.12
C SER A 180 6.87 -7.07 -33.93
N ASP A 181 5.60 -7.45 -34.04
CA ASP A 181 4.47 -6.54 -33.92
C ASP A 181 4.33 -6.04 -32.47
N PHE A 182 4.71 -6.87 -31.49
CA PHE A 182 4.70 -6.52 -30.07
C PHE A 182 5.62 -5.33 -29.79
N LEU A 183 6.82 -5.30 -30.37
CA LEU A 183 7.75 -4.19 -30.17
C LEU A 183 7.25 -2.92 -30.87
N ALA A 184 6.71 -3.05 -32.08
CA ALA A 184 6.19 -1.93 -32.86
C ALA A 184 4.98 -1.25 -32.17
N ARG A 185 4.15 -2.03 -31.48
CA ARG A 185 2.94 -1.54 -30.79
C ARG A 185 3.16 -1.13 -29.33
N ALA A 186 4.33 -1.40 -28.76
CA ALA A 186 4.62 -1.06 -27.37
C ALA A 186 4.31 0.41 -26.99
N PRO A 187 4.66 1.43 -27.80
CA PRO A 187 4.33 2.82 -27.48
C PRO A 187 2.82 3.09 -27.43
N GLU A 188 2.05 2.52 -28.37
CA GLU A 188 0.58 2.64 -28.41
C GLU A 188 -0.05 2.01 -27.16
N VAL A 189 0.45 0.84 -26.75
CA VAL A 189 -0.02 0.13 -25.56
C VAL A 189 0.26 0.94 -24.30
N GLU A 190 1.48 1.47 -24.14
CA GLU A 190 1.85 2.33 -23.01
C GLU A 190 0.97 3.58 -22.94
N GLN A 191 0.69 4.21 -24.08
CA GLN A 191 -0.21 5.35 -24.15
C GLN A 191 -1.62 4.98 -23.66
N LYS A 192 -2.21 3.88 -24.16
CA LYS A 192 -3.55 3.42 -23.76
C LYS A 192 -3.62 3.05 -22.28
N VAL A 193 -2.56 2.43 -21.73
CA VAL A 193 -2.45 2.16 -20.29
C VAL A 193 -2.44 3.47 -19.49
N ALA A 194 -1.63 4.45 -19.92
CA ALA A 194 -1.53 5.75 -19.25
C ALA A 194 -2.86 6.51 -19.27
N GLU A 195 -3.54 6.54 -20.42
CA GLU A 195 -4.87 7.15 -20.57
C GLU A 195 -5.90 6.51 -19.63
N PHE A 196 -5.93 5.17 -19.56
CA PHE A 196 -6.82 4.45 -18.66
C PHE A 196 -6.58 4.84 -17.19
N VAL A 197 -5.33 4.82 -16.73
CA VAL A 197 -4.98 5.17 -15.35
C VAL A 197 -5.24 6.63 -15.06
N ASN A 198 -4.91 7.54 -15.98
CA ASN A 198 -5.15 8.98 -15.82
C ASN A 198 -6.65 9.29 -15.66
N ARG A 199 -7.52 8.59 -16.41
CA ARG A 199 -8.98 8.71 -16.24
C ARG A 199 -9.43 8.29 -14.84
N LEU A 200 -8.96 7.13 -14.36
CA LEU A 200 -9.29 6.66 -13.00
C LEU A 200 -8.77 7.63 -11.94
N GLU A 201 -7.51 8.06 -12.05
CA GLU A 201 -6.90 9.01 -11.13
C GLU A 201 -7.70 10.32 -11.08
N THR A 202 -8.15 10.83 -12.22
CA THR A 202 -9.01 12.02 -12.31
C THR A 202 -10.33 11.82 -11.57
N GLN A 203 -10.95 10.64 -11.71
CA GLN A 203 -12.19 10.32 -10.99
C GLN A 203 -11.97 10.37 -9.47
N PHE A 204 -10.92 9.72 -8.95
CA PHE A 204 -10.61 9.76 -7.51
C PHE A 204 -10.26 11.17 -7.02
N ARG A 205 -9.57 11.98 -7.84
CA ARG A 205 -9.22 13.37 -7.47
C ARG A 205 -10.45 14.29 -7.36
N ASN A 206 -11.53 13.96 -8.06
CA ASN A 206 -12.78 14.73 -8.02
C ASN A 206 -13.70 14.34 -6.86
N GLU A 207 -13.34 13.33 -6.07
CA GLU A 207 -14.08 12.96 -4.86
C GLU A 207 -13.97 14.04 -3.77
N ARG A 208 -14.93 14.06 -2.83
CA ARG A 208 -14.98 15.07 -1.76
C ARG A 208 -13.76 14.99 -0.83
N TYR A 209 -13.28 13.78 -0.55
CA TYR A 209 -12.09 13.53 0.27
C TYR A 209 -11.12 12.64 -0.52
N PRO A 210 -10.37 13.19 -1.49
CA PRO A 210 -9.57 12.39 -2.41
C PRO A 210 -8.35 11.77 -1.72
N PRO A 211 -7.76 10.70 -2.28
CA PRO A 211 -6.44 10.22 -1.87
C PRO A 211 -5.38 11.33 -1.91
N ALA A 212 -4.47 11.32 -0.93
CA ALA A 212 -3.38 12.28 -0.81
C ALA A 212 -2.30 12.12 -1.89
N GLY A 213 -2.22 10.94 -2.49
CA GLY A 213 -1.29 10.63 -3.57
C GLY A 213 -1.65 9.33 -4.27
N PHE A 214 -1.04 9.10 -5.43
CA PHE A 214 -1.25 7.90 -6.25
C PHE A 214 0.08 7.27 -6.63
N LEU A 215 0.09 5.94 -6.70
CA LEU A 215 1.20 5.16 -7.22
C LEU A 215 0.70 4.17 -8.29
N ARG A 216 1.57 3.88 -9.25
CA ARG A 216 1.35 2.93 -10.34
C ARG A 216 2.31 1.77 -10.16
N VAL A 217 1.80 0.57 -9.87
CA VAL A 217 2.63 -0.62 -9.65
C VAL A 217 2.26 -1.77 -10.59
N GLY A 218 3.29 -2.43 -11.11
CA GLY A 218 3.19 -3.62 -11.93
C GLY A 218 4.38 -4.55 -11.66
N ASN A 219 4.26 -5.82 -12.03
CA ASN A 219 5.31 -6.83 -11.85
C ASN A 219 5.81 -6.99 -10.39
N MET A 220 4.94 -6.72 -9.41
CA MET A 220 5.33 -6.76 -7.99
C MET A 220 5.65 -8.18 -7.48
N HIS A 221 5.30 -9.22 -8.24
CA HIS A 221 5.65 -10.61 -7.95
C HIS A 221 7.14 -10.91 -8.21
N GLU A 222 7.83 -10.13 -9.05
CA GLU A 222 9.24 -10.33 -9.39
C GLU A 222 10.18 -9.43 -8.59
N VAL A 223 11.31 -9.99 -8.13
CA VAL A 223 12.32 -9.24 -7.38
C VAL A 223 13.24 -8.51 -8.35
N THR A 224 12.84 -7.28 -8.71
CA THR A 224 13.56 -6.41 -9.64
C THR A 224 13.92 -5.07 -9.00
N GLU A 225 14.92 -4.37 -9.55
CA GLU A 225 15.24 -2.98 -9.15
C GLU A 225 14.02 -2.06 -9.26
N GLN A 226 13.20 -2.26 -10.29
CA GLN A 226 11.94 -1.52 -10.48
C GLN A 226 10.95 -1.79 -9.34
N SER A 227 10.73 -3.06 -8.97
CA SER A 227 9.81 -3.41 -7.87
C SER A 227 10.26 -2.82 -6.53
N ILE A 228 11.58 -2.75 -6.30
CA ILE A 228 12.18 -2.12 -5.11
C ILE A 228 11.99 -0.60 -5.15
N ALA A 229 12.22 0.03 -6.30
CA ALA A 229 12.01 1.46 -6.48
C ALA A 229 10.53 1.86 -6.24
N LEU A 230 9.58 1.05 -6.71
CA LEU A 230 8.15 1.25 -6.47
C LEU A 230 7.80 1.16 -4.98
N CYS A 231 8.37 0.21 -4.24
CA CYS A 231 8.24 0.16 -2.78
C CYS A 231 8.75 1.43 -2.10
N ASN A 232 9.88 1.95 -2.54
CA ASN A 232 10.44 3.20 -2.01
C ASN A 232 9.55 4.40 -2.31
N GLN A 233 8.97 4.45 -3.52
CA GLN A 233 8.00 5.48 -3.89
C GLN A 233 6.72 5.38 -3.05
N LEU A 234 6.23 4.18 -2.74
CA LEU A 234 5.07 4.00 -1.85
C LEU A 234 5.34 4.54 -0.44
N LEU A 235 6.49 4.18 0.13
CA LEU A 235 6.91 4.68 1.45
C LEU A 235 7.12 6.19 1.43
N GLY A 236 7.63 6.72 0.31
CA GLY A 236 7.79 8.14 0.08
C GLY A 236 6.50 8.92 0.03
N ALA A 237 5.56 8.49 -0.82
CA ALA A 237 4.23 9.07 -0.91
C ALA A 237 3.49 9.00 0.43
N THR A 238 3.67 7.90 1.17
CA THR A 238 3.14 7.77 2.53
C THR A 238 3.77 8.81 3.46
N MET A 239 5.10 8.98 3.43
CA MET A 239 5.82 9.96 4.25
C MET A 239 5.35 11.39 4.01
N ASP A 240 5.21 11.78 2.74
CA ASP A 240 4.80 13.12 2.34
C ASP A 240 3.35 13.42 2.76
N ALA A 241 2.48 12.40 2.75
CA ALA A 241 1.09 12.53 3.15
C ALA A 241 0.85 12.54 4.68
N LEU A 242 1.84 12.13 5.49
CA LEU A 242 1.68 12.12 6.95
C LEU A 242 1.55 13.54 7.52
N PRO A 243 0.57 13.79 8.41
CA PRO A 243 0.22 15.14 8.87
C PRO A 243 1.24 15.78 9.83
N ASN A 244 2.12 15.01 10.48
CA ASN A 244 3.05 15.55 11.48
C ASN A 244 4.40 14.82 11.51
N GLU A 245 5.42 15.53 12.02
CA GLU A 245 6.80 15.05 12.14
C GLU A 245 6.96 13.81 13.02
N THR A 246 6.09 13.64 14.03
CA THR A 246 6.13 12.46 14.89
C THR A 246 5.78 11.20 14.11
N GLN A 247 4.74 11.24 13.28
CA GLN A 247 4.37 10.11 12.42
C GLN A 247 5.40 9.86 11.31
N ARG A 248 5.96 10.92 10.72
CA ARG A 248 7.05 10.80 9.74
C ARG A 248 8.28 10.13 10.34
N SER A 249 8.69 10.58 11.52
CA SER A 249 9.80 10.00 12.28
C SER A 249 9.52 8.54 12.65
N LEU A 250 8.27 8.21 12.98
CA LEU A 250 7.86 6.83 13.26
C LEU A 250 8.02 5.95 12.02
N LEU A 251 7.43 6.33 10.88
CA LEU A 251 7.58 5.59 9.62
C LEU A 251 9.05 5.42 9.27
N HIS A 252 9.82 6.52 9.32
CA HIS A 252 11.24 6.50 9.04
C HIS A 252 11.96 5.50 9.93
N LEU A 253 11.74 5.50 11.26
CA LEU A 253 12.38 4.55 12.16
C LEU A 253 11.97 3.09 11.89
N THR A 254 10.71 2.83 11.53
CA THR A 254 10.23 1.47 11.22
C THR A 254 10.82 0.93 9.92
N VAL A 255 11.11 1.79 8.94
CA VAL A 255 11.70 1.40 7.65
C VAL A 255 13.24 1.40 7.72
N TRP A 256 13.82 2.43 8.35
CA TRP A 256 15.26 2.69 8.41
C TRP A 256 16.03 1.69 9.27
N LYS A 257 15.43 1.20 10.37
CA LYS A 257 16.12 0.28 11.29
C LYS A 257 16.71 -0.96 10.63
N ARG A 258 16.26 -1.37 9.44
CA ARG A 258 16.77 -2.58 8.78
C ARG A 258 16.93 -2.58 7.25
N ASN A 259 16.43 -1.60 6.50
CA ASN A 259 16.61 -1.58 5.04
C ASN A 259 17.92 -0.90 4.60
N ARG A 260 19.08 -1.56 4.82
CA ARG A 260 20.40 -1.10 4.31
C ARG A 260 20.48 -1.00 2.78
N ARG A 261 19.55 -1.61 2.02
CA ARG A 261 19.50 -1.59 0.55
C ARG A 261 18.61 -0.49 -0.07
N ILE A 262 17.70 0.11 0.70
CA ILE A 262 16.75 1.15 0.22
C ILE A 262 17.38 2.56 0.23
N HIS A 263 18.56 2.71 0.84
CA HIS A 263 19.11 4.00 1.23
C HIS A 263 19.83 4.80 0.11
N THR A 264 19.78 4.43 -1.16
CA THR A 264 20.50 5.27 -2.16
C THR A 264 19.74 6.56 -2.53
N ILE A 265 18.43 6.66 -2.29
CA ILE A 265 17.64 7.75 -2.91
C ILE A 265 17.24 8.86 -1.92
N TYR A 266 16.94 8.56 -0.66
CA TYR A 266 16.28 9.54 0.23
C TYR A 266 17.19 10.62 0.85
N VAL A 267 18.51 10.43 0.87
CA VAL A 267 19.45 11.41 1.45
C VAL A 267 20.11 12.31 0.39
N LEU A 268 19.88 12.06 -0.91
CA LEU A 268 20.52 12.80 -1.99
C LEU A 268 19.60 13.81 -2.70
N GLN A 269 18.35 13.99 -2.27
CA GLN A 269 17.39 14.88 -2.95
C GLN A 269 16.81 16.02 -2.09
N ARG A 270 17.43 16.38 -0.95
CA ARG A 270 17.12 17.64 -0.25
C ARG A 270 18.38 18.30 0.29
#